data_AF-A0A0S7ZYC2-F1
#
_entry.id   AF-A0A0S7ZYC2-F1
#
_cell.length_a   1.000
_cell.length_b   1.000
_cell.length_c   1.000
_cell.angle_alpha   90.00
_cell.angle_beta   90.00
_cell.angle_gamma   90.00
#
_symmetry.space_group_name_H-M   'P 1'
#
loop_
_entity.id
_entity.type
_entity.pdbx_description
1 polymer ?
#
loop_
_entity_poly.entity_id
_entity_poly.type
_entity_poly.pdbx_seq_one_letter_code
_entity_poly.pdbx_strand_id
1 'polypeptide(L)' 'MADISYKKLFLGILAFVVVSFAVQFMSHFVINERHFSEIGFMRQEPIMALGIVTMLIQGAVLSYV' A
#
# COMPACT_ATOMS: atom_id res chain seq x y z
N MET A 1 25.16 10.49 -5.95
CA MET A 1 23.84 10.55 -5.30
C MET A 1 23.00 11.49 -6.14
N ALA A 2 21.84 11.05 -6.64
CA ALA A 2 20.94 11.94 -7.37
C ALA A 2 20.46 13.05 -6.41
N ASP A 3 20.43 14.30 -6.87
CA ASP A 3 19.80 15.38 -6.13
C ASP A 3 18.27 15.21 -6.22
N ILE A 4 17.70 14.56 -5.21
CA ILE A 4 16.27 14.26 -5.17
C ILE A 4 15.56 15.45 -4.55
N SER A 5 14.74 16.12 -5.36
CA SER A 5 13.81 17.12 -4.85
C SER A 5 12.83 16.49 -3.85
N TYR A 6 12.85 16.95 -2.61
CA TYR A 6 11.94 16.51 -1.55
C TYR A 6 10.45 16.61 -1.96
N LYS A 7 10.11 17.62 -2.77
CA LYS A 7 8.75 17.77 -3.32
C LYS A 7 8.38 16.62 -4.26
N LYS A 8 9.30 16.21 -5.13
CA LYS A 8 9.09 15.08 -6.06
C LYS A 8 9.00 13.76 -5.29
N LEU A 9 9.88 13.55 -4.31
CA LEU A 9 9.85 12.37 -3.44
C LEU A 9 8.50 12.25 -2.72
N PHE A 10 8.07 13.34 -2.08
CA PHE A 10 6.77 13.37 -1.38
C PHE A 10 5.59 13.10 -2.32
N LEU A 11 5.56 13.74 -3.49
CA LEU A 11 4.48 13.54 -4.46
C LEU A 11 4.46 12.11 -5.00
N GLY A 12 5.64 11.50 -5.23
CA GLY A 12 5.76 10.11 -5.65
C GLY A 12 5.24 9.14 -4.58
N ILE A 13 5.65 9.34 -3.31
CA ILE A 13 5.13 8.56 -2.18
C ILE A 13 3.61 8.68 -2.09
N LEU A 14 3.09 9.92 -2.14
CA LEU A 14 1.66 10.17 -2.03
C LEU A 14 0.88 9.52 -3.16
N ALA A 15 1.34 9.67 -4.41
CA ALA A 15 0.72 9.05 -5.58
C ALA A 15 0.71 7.52 -5.45
N PHE A 16 1.83 6.94 -5.03
CA PHE A 16 1.92 5.51 -4.79
C PHE A 16 0.92 5.04 -3.73
N VAL A 17 0.91 5.68 -2.56
CA VAL A 17 0.01 5.33 -1.45
C VAL A 17 -1.45 5.41 -1.88
N VAL A 18 -1.87 6.49 -2.56
CA VAL A 18 -3.27 6.67 -2.98
C VAL A 18 -3.71 5.60 -3.97
N VAL A 19 -2.90 5.36 -5.01
CA VAL A 19 -3.24 4.36 -6.04
C VAL A 19 -3.22 2.95 -5.46
N SER A 20 -2.17 2.61 -4.70
CA SER A 20 -2.07 1.30 -4.05
C SER A 20 -3.19 1.08 -3.06
N PHE A 21 -3.53 2.07 -2.24
CA PHE A 21 -4.65 1.94 -1.29
C PHE A 21 -5.96 1.65 -2.03
N ALA A 22 -6.28 2.39 -3.09
CA ALA A 22 -7.50 2.18 -3.87
C ALA A 22 -7.56 0.76 -4.46
N VAL A 23 -6.47 0.30 -5.08
CA VAL A 23 -6.39 -1.03 -5.70
C VAL A 23 -6.46 -2.14 -4.65
N GLN A 24 -5.67 -2.04 -3.58
CA GLN A 24 -5.63 -3.08 -2.55
C GLN A 24 -6.91 -3.14 -1.75
N PHE A 25 -7.51 -1.99 -1.45
CA PHE A 25 -8.80 -1.92 -0.78
C PHE A 25 -9.87 -2.61 -1.61
N MET A 26 -10.00 -2.25 -2.89
CA MET A 26 -10.95 -2.88 -3.80
C MET A 26 -10.69 -4.39 -3.91
N SER A 27 -9.43 -4.80 -4.06
CA SER A 27 -9.08 -6.22 -4.19
C SER A 27 -9.43 -7.04 -2.95
N HIS A 28 -9.03 -6.59 -1.75
CA HIS A 28 -9.16 -7.40 -0.52
C HIS A 28 -10.54 -7.30 0.13
N PHE A 29 -11.18 -6.13 0.06
CA PHE A 29 -12.40 -5.86 0.81
C PHE A 29 -13.66 -5.83 -0.04
N VAL A 30 -13.55 -5.78 -1.38
CA VAL A 30 -14.72 -5.73 -2.27
C VAL A 30 -14.77 -6.94 -3.17
N ILE A 31 -13.67 -7.21 -3.90
CA ILE A 31 -13.66 -8.27 -4.91
C ILE A 31 -13.43 -9.65 -4.28
N ASN A 32 -12.48 -9.77 -3.35
CA ASN A 32 -12.03 -11.05 -2.81
C ASN A 32 -12.38 -11.27 -1.33
N GLU A 33 -13.31 -10.50 -0.77
CA GLU A 33 -13.70 -10.59 0.65
C GLU A 33 -14.02 -12.05 1.05
N ARG A 34 -14.88 -12.71 0.27
CA ARG A 34 -15.28 -14.11 0.50
C ARG A 34 -14.07 -15.05 0.48
N HIS A 35 -13.20 -14.91 -0.52
CA HIS A 35 -12.00 -15.74 -0.63
C HIS A 35 -11.13 -15.61 0.62
N PHE A 36 -10.86 -14.37 1.07
CA PHE A 36 -10.03 -14.15 2.25
C PHE A 36 -10.70 -14.63 3.55
N SER A 37 -12.03 -14.55 3.65
CA SER A 37 -12.78 -15.08 4.81
C SER A 37 -12.74 -16.61 4.93
N GLU A 38 -12.51 -17.32 3.83
CA GLU A 38 -12.45 -18.78 3.78
C GLU A 38 -11.06 -19.35 4.09
N ILE A 39 -10.02 -18.50 4.16
CA ILE A 39 -8.66 -18.93 4.46
C ILE A 39 -8.50 -19.14 5.97
N GLY A 40 -8.73 -20.37 6.43
CA GLY A 40 -8.79 -20.71 7.86
C GLY A 40 -7.51 -20.50 8.70
N PHE A 41 -6.36 -20.25 8.08
CA PHE A 41 -5.11 -19.95 8.80
C PHE A 41 -4.79 -18.44 8.86
N MET A 42 -5.56 -17.60 8.18
CA MET A 42 -5.38 -16.14 8.19
C MET A 42 -6.07 -15.52 9.40
N ARG A 43 -5.58 -14.35 9.82
CA ARG A 43 -6.32 -13.53 10.80
C ARG A 43 -7.65 -13.08 10.21
N GLN A 44 -8.69 -13.05 11.05
CA GLN A 44 -10.01 -12.53 10.68
C GLN A 44 -9.96 -11.03 10.37
N GLU A 45 -9.19 -10.27 11.16
CA GLU A 45 -9.08 -8.82 10.99
C GLU A 45 -7.74 -8.44 10.33
N PRO A 46 -7.80 -7.63 9.26
CA PRO A 46 -6.61 -7.10 8.62
C PRO A 46 -5.91 -6.05 9.49
N ILE A 47 -4.58 -6.07 9.47
CA ILE A 47 -3.75 -5.11 10.20
C ILE A 47 -3.50 -3.89 9.31
N MET A 48 -4.47 -2.98 9.26
CA MET A 48 -4.45 -1.80 8.36
C MET A 48 -3.19 -0.94 8.52
N ALA A 49 -2.69 -0.79 9.75
CA ALA A 49 -1.48 -0.03 10.04
C ALA A 49 -0.24 -0.61 9.30
N LEU A 50 -0.08 -1.94 9.29
CA LEU A 50 1.03 -2.60 8.57
C LEU A 50 0.90 -2.41 7.07
N GLY A 51 -0.33 -2.46 6.52
CA GLY A 51 -0.58 -2.18 5.11
C GLY A 51 -0.14 -0.76 4.72
N ILE A 52 -0.54 0.25 5.49
CA ILE A 52 -0.18 1.66 5.22
C ILE A 52 1.33 1.89 5.36
N VAL A 53 1.97 1.34 6.39
CA VAL A 53 3.43 1.42 6.56
C VAL A 53 4.16 0.78 5.38
N THR A 54 3.68 -0.36 4.90
CA THR A 54 4.25 -1.04 3.73
C THR A 54 4.15 -0.14 2.48
N MET A 55 3.00 0.49 2.25
CA MET A 55 2.81 1.42 1.12
C MET A 55 3.74 2.64 1.21
N LEU A 56 3.94 3.20 2.40
CA LEU A 56 4.86 4.33 2.60
C LEU A 56 6.31 3.94 2.27
N ILE A 57 6.76 2.77 2.73
CA ILE A 57 8.12 2.27 2.44
C ILE A 57 8.29 1.99 0.96
N GLN A 58 7.33 1.30 0.33
CA GLN A 58 7.37 1.00 -1.10
C GLN A 58 7.35 2.28 -1.96
N GLY A 59 6.47 3.23 -1.62
CA GLY A 59 6.41 4.52 -2.27
C GLY A 59 7.71 5.30 -2.12
N ALA A 60 8.36 5.24 -0.95
CA ALA A 60 9.64 5.91 -0.72
C ALA A 60 10.77 5.27 -1.54
N VAL A 61 10.84 3.94 -1.59
CA VAL A 61 11.83 3.22 -2.41
C VAL A 61 11.64 3.54 -3.89
N LEU A 62 10.42 3.42 -4.41
CA LEU A 62 10.13 3.62 -5.84
C LEU A 62 10.28 5.07 -6.29
N SER A 63 10.11 6.04 -5.37
CA SER A 63 10.30 7.46 -5.68
C SER A 63 11.74 7.93 -5.48
N TYR A 64 12.58 7.10 -4.87
CA TYR A 64 14.00 7.38 -4.61
C TYR A 64 14.92 6.81 -5.69
N VAL A 65 14.55 5.67 -6.29
CA VAL A 65 15.24 5.05 -7.45
C VAL A 65 14.96 5.84 -8.72
#